data_AF-A0A917UX13-F1
#
_entry.id   AF-A0A917UX13-F1
#
_cell.length_a   1.000
_cell.length_b   1.000
_cell.length_c   1.000
_cell.angle_alpha   90.00
_cell.angle_beta   90.00
_cell.angle_gamma   90.00
#
_symmetry.space_group_name_H-M   'P 1'
#
loop_
_entity.id
_entity.type
_entity.pdbx_description
1 polymer ?
#
loop_
_entity_poly.entity_id
_entity_poly.type
_entity_poly.pdbx_seq_one_letter_code
_entity_poly.pdbx_strand_id
1 'polypeptide(L)'
;MTEPAGEGQGEGERMPPADADNAAARGAVDVSVPAPQPGVDVPDRRGRTALDRVGRDLARNPRVRVRDVRVLTSNWYVTRVTNFDFQHADGSWTTEERETYDRGDGACILLYDVAARTVLLTPASSASPSTWTTTPTAMFIETAAGLLDEDDSETAIRREAEEETGHPVGEVEHVFDVYMSPGSVTEKLHFFAAPYVRGTVLDGSRAGLADEGEDIEVLELPFDDALDRISSDIVDAKTIMLLQWAALRGPGA
;
A
#
# COMPACT_ATOMS: atom_id res chain seq x y z
N MET A 1 -80.58 19.80 8.99
CA MET A 1 -81.01 21.14 9.44
C MET A 1 -79.77 21.82 9.97
N THR A 2 -79.07 22.58 9.12
CA THR A 2 -79.05 24.07 9.06
C THR A 2 -77.89 24.66 9.88
N GLU A 3 -76.89 25.14 9.16
CA GLU A 3 -75.94 26.22 9.55
C GLU A 3 -76.71 27.50 9.98
N PRO A 4 -76.10 28.54 10.66
CA PRO A 4 -74.84 29.17 10.25
C PRO A 4 -73.95 29.94 11.28
N ALA A 5 -72.75 30.30 10.78
CA ALA A 5 -71.90 31.51 10.85
C ALA A 5 -71.86 32.48 12.06
N GLY A 6 -70.63 32.96 12.36
CA GLY A 6 -70.36 34.36 12.72
C GLY A 6 -69.25 34.63 13.76
N GLU A 7 -68.12 35.20 13.29
CA GLU A 7 -67.22 36.25 13.88
C GLU A 7 -66.81 36.17 15.37
N GLY A 8 -65.57 36.31 15.84
CA GLY A 8 -64.32 36.92 15.35
C GLY A 8 -63.73 37.76 16.50
N GLN A 9 -62.49 37.52 16.94
CA GLN A 9 -61.63 38.47 17.69
C GLN A 9 -60.24 37.86 17.92
N GLY A 10 -59.19 38.62 17.62
CA GLY A 10 -57.80 38.21 17.74
C GLY A 10 -57.11 38.76 18.98
N GLU A 11 -55.99 38.14 19.35
CA GLU A 11 -54.98 38.70 20.25
C GLU A 11 -53.58 38.29 19.77
N GLY A 12 -52.64 39.21 19.96
CA GLY A 12 -51.39 39.33 19.21
C GLY A 12 -50.31 38.30 19.54
N GLU A 13 -49.63 37.88 18.48
CA GLU A 13 -48.41 37.09 18.54
C GLU A 13 -47.22 38.02 18.89
N ARG A 14 -46.57 37.76 20.02
CA ARG A 14 -45.39 38.52 20.47
C ARG A 14 -44.17 38.15 19.62
N MET A 15 -43.64 39.14 18.90
CA MET A 15 -42.35 39.07 18.20
C MET A 15 -41.19 39.06 19.22
N PRO A 16 -40.21 38.15 19.12
CA PRO A 16 -39.02 38.21 19.96
C PRO A 16 -38.15 39.42 19.59
N PRO A 17 -37.39 40.01 20.53
CA PRO A 17 -36.54 41.17 20.27
C PRO A 17 -35.39 40.81 19.32
N ALA A 18 -35.05 41.74 18.45
CA ALA A 18 -33.88 41.66 17.58
C ALA A 18 -32.60 41.81 18.40
N ASP A 19 -31.72 40.81 18.35
CA ASP A 19 -30.37 40.92 18.89
C ASP A 19 -29.55 41.88 18.02
N ALA A 20 -29.34 43.07 18.59
CA ALA A 20 -28.39 44.04 18.10
C ALA A 20 -26.98 43.63 18.54
N ASP A 21 -26.30 42.80 17.75
CA ASP A 21 -24.84 42.75 17.77
C ASP A 21 -24.30 42.09 16.49
N ASN A 22 -24.18 42.89 15.42
CA ASN A 22 -23.43 42.47 14.22
C ASN A 22 -22.69 43.65 13.61
N ALA A 23 -21.62 44.09 14.27
CA ALA A 23 -20.70 45.06 13.70
C ALA A 23 -19.29 45.02 14.31
N ALA A 24 -18.65 43.84 14.49
CA ALA A 24 -17.19 43.77 14.69
C ALA A 24 -16.62 42.35 14.60
N ALA A 25 -16.58 41.74 13.40
CA ALA A 25 -15.73 40.58 13.17
C ALA A 25 -15.29 40.51 11.71
N ARG A 26 -14.60 41.54 11.22
CA ARG A 26 -13.73 41.38 10.05
C ARG A 26 -12.46 40.72 10.56
N GLY A 27 -12.44 39.39 10.53
CA GLY A 27 -11.31 38.57 10.96
C GLY A 27 -10.03 39.01 10.28
N ALA A 28 -8.99 39.22 11.07
CA ALA A 28 -7.65 39.42 10.55
C ALA A 28 -7.26 38.19 9.71
N VAL A 29 -6.78 38.41 8.50
CA VAL A 29 -6.15 37.36 7.70
C VAL A 29 -4.90 36.94 8.46
N ASP A 30 -4.89 35.72 8.98
CA ASP A 30 -3.69 35.14 9.56
C ASP A 30 -2.63 35.03 8.45
N VAL A 31 -1.60 35.87 8.54
CA VAL A 31 -0.44 35.91 7.64
C VAL A 31 0.71 35.05 8.17
N SER A 32 0.42 34.08 9.04
CA SER A 32 1.41 33.10 9.47
C SER A 32 1.95 32.35 8.24
N VAL A 33 3.28 32.37 8.09
CA VAL A 33 3.95 31.56 7.07
C VAL A 33 3.70 30.09 7.47
N PRO A 34 3.17 29.24 6.57
CA PRO A 34 2.96 27.84 6.88
C PRO A 34 4.25 27.20 7.36
N ALA A 35 4.18 26.36 8.39
CA ALA A 35 5.33 25.59 8.82
C ALA A 35 5.84 24.73 7.65
N PRO A 36 7.17 24.57 7.47
CA PRO A 36 7.72 23.72 6.41
C PRO A 36 7.14 22.31 6.48
N GLN A 37 6.62 21.84 5.35
CA GLN A 37 5.98 20.53 5.28
C GLN A 37 6.99 19.45 4.85
N PRO A 38 7.17 18.36 5.62
CA PRO A 38 7.97 17.21 5.19
C PRO A 38 7.47 16.63 3.86
N GLY A 39 8.41 16.21 3.02
CA GLY A 39 8.15 15.77 1.65
C GLY A 39 7.87 16.89 0.65
N VAL A 40 7.61 18.13 1.11
CA VAL A 40 7.37 19.29 0.24
C VAL A 40 8.55 20.25 0.35
N ASP A 41 8.68 20.91 1.51
CA ASP A 41 9.67 21.96 1.77
C ASP A 41 10.94 21.41 2.44
N VAL A 42 10.80 20.34 3.22
CA VAL A 42 11.92 19.63 3.87
C VAL A 42 11.87 18.15 3.52
N PRO A 43 13.01 17.44 3.54
CA PRO A 43 13.05 16.02 3.17
C PRO A 43 12.09 15.16 4.00
N ASP A 44 11.43 14.20 3.35
CA ASP A 44 10.76 13.10 4.04
C ASP A 44 11.78 12.11 4.63
N ARG A 45 11.31 11.03 5.27
CA ARG A 45 12.18 10.00 5.85
C ARG A 45 13.12 9.34 4.82
N ARG A 46 12.75 9.37 3.54
CA ARG A 46 13.55 8.84 2.41
C ARG A 46 14.34 9.93 1.70
N GLY A 47 14.49 11.10 2.30
CA GLY A 47 15.27 12.20 1.71
C GLY A 47 14.58 12.96 0.57
N ARG A 48 13.30 12.69 0.28
CA ARG A 48 12.59 13.26 -0.88
C ARG A 48 11.92 14.59 -0.57
N THR A 49 11.89 15.49 -1.54
CA THR A 49 11.19 16.80 -1.49
C THR A 49 10.34 17.00 -2.74
N ALA A 50 9.58 18.10 -2.80
CA ALA A 50 8.70 18.45 -3.92
C ALA A 50 7.69 17.35 -4.30
N LEU A 51 7.26 16.56 -3.32
CA LEU A 51 6.30 15.46 -3.51
C LEU A 51 4.89 15.95 -3.88
N ASP A 52 4.60 17.24 -3.69
CA ASP A 52 3.43 17.98 -4.17
C ASP A 52 3.47 18.28 -5.68
N ARG A 53 4.56 17.94 -6.38
CA ARG A 53 4.72 18.15 -7.82
C ARG A 53 4.74 16.86 -8.63
N VAL A 54 4.69 15.71 -7.96
CA VAL A 54 4.73 14.39 -8.59
C VAL A 54 3.65 14.29 -9.67
N GLY A 55 4.06 14.01 -10.90
CA GLY A 55 3.13 13.80 -12.02
C GLY A 55 2.58 15.06 -12.69
N ARG A 56 2.77 16.28 -12.15
CA ARG A 56 2.23 17.52 -12.74
C ARG A 56 2.73 17.78 -14.18
N ASP A 57 3.98 17.45 -14.46
CA ASP A 57 4.63 17.70 -15.76
C ASP A 57 4.83 16.42 -16.61
N LEU A 58 4.18 15.31 -16.23
CA LEU A 58 4.36 14.03 -16.90
C LEU A 58 3.23 13.78 -17.91
N ALA A 59 3.56 13.87 -19.20
CA ALA A 59 2.63 13.51 -20.30
C ALA A 59 2.63 11.99 -20.59
N ARG A 60 2.39 11.15 -19.57
CA ARG A 60 2.43 9.68 -19.70
C ARG A 60 1.16 9.08 -20.30
N ASN A 61 0.00 9.65 -20.01
CA ASN A 61 -1.28 9.23 -20.55
C ASN A 61 -2.02 10.45 -21.13
N PRO A 62 -2.28 10.52 -22.45
CA PRO A 62 -2.91 11.68 -23.06
C PRO A 62 -4.33 11.96 -22.57
N ARG A 63 -4.99 10.98 -21.93
CA ARG A 63 -6.33 11.09 -21.34
C ARG A 63 -6.31 11.59 -19.90
N VAL A 64 -5.13 11.82 -19.31
CA VAL A 64 -4.98 12.29 -17.92
C VAL A 64 -4.19 13.59 -17.92
N ARG A 65 -4.69 14.61 -17.23
CA ARG A 65 -3.98 15.88 -17.01
C ARG A 65 -3.97 16.20 -15.53
N VAL A 66 -2.82 16.06 -14.88
CA VAL A 66 -2.68 16.39 -13.46
C VAL A 66 -2.74 17.90 -13.30
N ARG A 67 -3.66 18.38 -12.45
CA ARG A 67 -3.83 19.81 -12.13
C ARG A 67 -3.10 20.19 -10.86
N ASP A 68 -3.34 19.41 -9.80
CA ASP A 68 -2.82 19.68 -8.47
C ASP A 68 -2.54 18.38 -7.73
N VAL A 69 -1.50 18.42 -6.89
CA VAL A 69 -1.12 17.33 -5.99
C VAL A 69 -0.82 17.92 -4.63
N ARG A 70 -1.47 17.39 -3.61
CA ARG A 70 -1.31 17.82 -2.22
C ARG A 70 -0.84 16.64 -1.39
N VAL A 71 0.28 16.81 -0.70
CA VAL A 71 0.77 15.83 0.28
C VAL A 71 -0.12 15.93 1.52
N LEU A 72 -0.75 14.82 1.91
CA LEU A 72 -1.51 14.73 3.16
C LEU A 72 -0.58 14.36 4.32
N THR A 73 0.26 13.35 4.12
CA THR A 73 1.22 12.86 5.11
C THR A 73 2.48 12.33 4.41
N SER A 74 3.63 12.39 5.10
CA SER A 74 4.90 11.84 4.63
C SER A 74 5.75 11.33 5.80
N ASN A 75 5.10 10.70 6.79
CA ASN A 75 5.76 10.28 8.02
C ASN A 75 6.62 9.03 7.78
N TRP A 76 5.98 7.92 7.41
CA TRP A 76 6.66 6.68 7.05
C TRP A 76 6.62 6.46 5.53
N TYR A 77 5.39 6.48 5.02
CA TYR A 77 5.06 6.48 3.60
C TYR A 77 4.31 7.77 3.26
N VAL A 78 4.05 7.99 1.96
CA VAL A 78 3.50 9.26 1.49
C VAL A 78 2.07 9.08 1.03
N THR A 79 1.14 9.80 1.66
CA THR A 79 -0.23 9.91 1.16
C THR A 79 -0.39 11.23 0.42
N ARG A 80 -0.96 11.17 -0.78
CA ARG A 80 -1.24 12.35 -1.62
C ARG A 80 -2.68 12.36 -2.07
N VAL A 81 -3.21 13.55 -2.30
CA VAL A 81 -4.42 13.77 -3.08
C VAL A 81 -4.02 14.36 -4.41
N THR A 82 -4.47 13.75 -5.50
CA THR A 82 -4.26 14.23 -6.88
C THR A 82 -5.58 14.64 -7.49
N ASN A 83 -5.64 15.90 -7.89
CA ASN A 83 -6.71 16.45 -8.71
C ASN A 83 -6.27 16.43 -10.17
N PHE A 84 -7.04 15.79 -11.04
CA PHE A 84 -6.71 15.63 -12.45
C PHE A 84 -7.94 15.69 -13.34
N ASP A 85 -7.74 16.06 -14.60
CA ASP A 85 -8.76 15.88 -15.62
C ASP A 85 -8.59 14.52 -16.29
N PHE A 86 -9.71 13.83 -16.46
CA PHE A 86 -9.79 12.56 -17.18
C PHE A 86 -10.67 12.70 -18.41
N GLN A 87 -10.17 12.22 -19.55
CA GLN A 87 -10.95 12.15 -20.78
C GLN A 87 -11.66 10.81 -20.90
N HIS A 88 -12.99 10.84 -20.95
CA HIS A 88 -13.83 9.67 -21.18
C HIS A 88 -13.74 9.17 -22.63
N ALA A 89 -14.26 7.98 -22.88
CA ALA A 89 -14.21 7.37 -24.21
C ALA A 89 -14.99 8.17 -25.28
N ASP A 90 -15.98 8.96 -24.86
CA ASP A 90 -16.76 9.86 -25.72
C ASP A 90 -16.06 11.21 -25.99
N GLY A 91 -14.86 11.41 -25.45
CA GLY A 91 -14.06 12.62 -25.61
C GLY A 91 -14.37 13.73 -24.59
N SER A 92 -15.41 13.57 -23.76
CA SER A 92 -15.73 14.51 -22.68
C SER A 92 -14.68 14.47 -21.57
N TRP A 93 -14.55 15.57 -20.83
CA TRP A 93 -13.60 15.72 -19.73
C TRP A 93 -14.33 15.89 -18.40
N THR A 94 -13.87 15.17 -17.38
CA THR A 94 -14.27 15.39 -15.98
C THR A 94 -13.06 15.71 -15.14
N THR A 95 -13.25 16.53 -14.10
CA THR A 95 -12.25 16.71 -13.05
C THR A 95 -12.53 15.71 -11.95
N GLU A 96 -11.52 14.93 -11.59
CA GLU A 96 -11.59 13.89 -10.57
C GLU A 96 -10.51 14.11 -9.51
N GLU A 97 -10.78 13.55 -8.33
CA GLU A 97 -9.85 13.52 -7.21
C GLU A 97 -9.58 12.06 -6.81
N ARG A 98 -8.31 11.74 -6.52
CA ARG A 98 -7.92 10.44 -5.98
C ARG A 98 -6.92 10.62 -4.85
N GLU A 99 -7.12 9.86 -3.79
CA GLU A 99 -6.11 9.67 -2.75
C GLU A 99 -5.23 8.48 -3.13
N THR A 100 -3.91 8.65 -3.02
CA THR A 100 -2.92 7.63 -3.34
C THR A 100 -1.93 7.46 -2.20
N TYR A 101 -1.60 6.21 -1.89
CA TYR A 101 -0.60 5.79 -0.92
C TYR A 101 0.65 5.28 -1.62
N ASP A 102 1.75 5.97 -1.39
CA ASP A 102 3.07 5.68 -1.95
C ASP A 102 3.98 5.13 -0.86
N ARG A 103 4.12 3.81 -0.87
CA ARG A 103 5.04 3.06 0.00
C ARG A 103 6.35 2.69 -0.68
N GLY A 104 6.58 3.14 -1.92
CA GLY A 104 7.65 2.61 -2.77
C GLY A 104 7.28 1.30 -3.46
N ASP A 105 8.12 0.91 -4.41
CA ASP A 105 8.07 -0.38 -5.07
C ASP A 105 8.88 -1.40 -4.25
N GLY A 106 8.67 -2.68 -4.51
CA GLY A 106 9.37 -3.77 -3.84
C GLY A 106 9.58 -4.97 -4.74
N ALA A 107 10.20 -6.01 -4.20
CA ALA A 107 10.40 -7.27 -4.87
C ALA A 107 10.13 -8.46 -3.94
N CYS A 108 9.81 -9.61 -4.53
CA CYS A 108 9.59 -10.85 -3.79
C CYS A 108 10.11 -12.06 -4.58
N ILE A 109 10.47 -13.15 -3.90
CA ILE A 109 11.04 -14.34 -4.54
C ILE A 109 10.51 -15.66 -3.99
N LEU A 110 10.19 -16.59 -4.89
CA LEU A 110 9.96 -17.98 -4.53
C LEU A 110 11.26 -18.77 -4.66
N LEU A 111 11.76 -19.26 -3.53
CA LEU A 111 12.88 -20.20 -3.50
C LEU A 111 12.33 -21.64 -3.57
N TYR A 112 12.77 -22.42 -4.56
CA TYR A 112 12.27 -23.78 -4.80
C TYR A 112 13.38 -24.84 -4.97
N ASP A 113 13.14 -26.08 -4.57
CA ASP A 113 13.94 -27.25 -4.94
C ASP A 113 13.06 -28.22 -5.74
N VAL A 114 13.38 -28.38 -7.03
CA VAL A 114 12.60 -29.22 -7.96
C VAL A 114 12.71 -30.70 -7.62
N ALA A 115 13.90 -31.15 -7.21
CA ALA A 115 14.17 -32.56 -6.95
C ALA A 115 13.49 -33.02 -5.66
N ALA A 116 13.52 -32.17 -4.63
CA ALA A 116 12.86 -32.42 -3.35
C ALA A 116 11.38 -32.02 -3.32
N ARG A 117 10.92 -31.25 -4.32
CA ARG A 117 9.59 -30.63 -4.39
C ARG A 117 9.28 -29.81 -3.14
N THR A 118 10.19 -28.92 -2.77
CA THR A 118 10.05 -28.05 -1.59
C THR A 118 10.21 -26.58 -1.94
N VAL A 119 9.70 -25.72 -1.05
CA VAL A 119 9.84 -24.27 -1.11
C VAL A 119 10.30 -23.72 0.24
N LEU A 120 11.05 -22.61 0.21
CA LEU A 120 11.35 -21.83 1.41
C LEU A 120 10.40 -20.65 1.50
N LEU A 121 9.77 -20.51 2.67
CA LEU A 121 8.85 -19.42 3.02
C LEU A 121 9.22 -18.87 4.40
N THR A 122 8.66 -17.72 4.74
CA THR A 122 8.88 -17.01 6.01
C THR A 122 7.55 -16.58 6.60
N PRO A 123 7.35 -16.53 7.93
CA PRO A 123 6.20 -15.88 8.52
C PRO A 123 6.35 -14.36 8.39
N ALA A 124 5.25 -13.69 8.04
CA ALA A 124 5.08 -12.27 8.09
C ALA A 124 5.44 -11.73 9.47
N SER A 125 6.05 -10.54 9.50
CA SER A 125 6.35 -9.84 10.73
C SER A 125 5.10 -9.70 11.61
N SER A 126 5.23 -10.07 12.89
CA SER A 126 4.19 -9.89 13.92
C SER A 126 3.78 -8.42 14.12
N ALA A 127 4.54 -7.47 13.56
CA ALA A 127 4.19 -6.05 13.52
C ALA A 127 3.24 -5.66 12.37
N SER A 128 2.71 -6.62 11.60
CA SER A 128 1.71 -6.35 10.56
C SER A 128 0.46 -5.70 11.17
N PRO A 129 -0.08 -4.60 10.60
CA PRO A 129 -1.29 -3.96 11.12
C PRO A 129 -2.51 -4.87 11.23
N SER A 130 -2.52 -5.97 10.49
CA SER A 130 -3.56 -7.00 10.56
C SER A 130 -3.67 -7.65 11.94
N THR A 131 -2.56 -7.77 12.70
CA THR A 131 -2.52 -8.43 14.02
C THR A 131 -3.40 -7.73 15.06
N TRP A 132 -3.50 -6.41 15.00
CA TRP A 132 -4.32 -5.61 15.93
C TRP A 132 -5.61 -5.06 15.30
N THR A 133 -5.90 -5.35 14.02
CA THR A 133 -7.12 -4.88 13.34
C THR A 133 -8.09 -5.99 12.95
N THR A 134 -7.60 -7.15 12.51
CA THR A 134 -8.45 -8.15 11.83
C THR A 134 -8.20 -9.58 12.26
N THR A 135 -6.96 -9.97 12.55
CA THR A 135 -6.62 -11.37 12.87
C THR A 135 -5.63 -11.42 14.04
N PRO A 136 -6.04 -11.88 15.25
CA PRO A 136 -5.22 -11.85 16.47
C PRO A 136 -3.90 -12.62 16.42
N THR A 137 -3.69 -13.44 15.40
CA THR A 137 -2.52 -14.31 15.20
C THR A 137 -1.91 -14.14 13.81
N ALA A 138 -1.98 -12.93 13.20
CA ALA A 138 -1.55 -12.69 11.81
C ALA A 138 -0.04 -12.86 11.54
N MET A 139 0.45 -14.08 11.75
CA MET A 139 1.65 -14.61 11.14
C MET A 139 1.18 -15.29 9.85
N PHE A 140 1.09 -14.51 8.78
CA PHE A 140 0.86 -15.06 7.45
C PHE A 140 2.12 -15.74 6.98
N ILE A 141 2.03 -16.80 6.18
CA ILE A 141 3.21 -17.37 5.55
C ILE A 141 3.40 -16.69 4.20
N GLU A 142 4.61 -16.21 3.98
CA GLU A 142 4.98 -15.34 2.88
C GLU A 142 6.23 -15.86 2.15
N THR A 143 6.37 -15.50 0.89
CA THR A 143 7.66 -15.52 0.19
C THR A 143 8.53 -14.37 0.67
N ALA A 144 9.85 -14.58 0.68
CA ALA A 144 10.79 -13.53 1.02
C ALA A 144 10.58 -12.29 0.13
N ALA A 145 10.59 -11.10 0.74
CA ALA A 145 10.23 -9.86 0.06
C ALA A 145 10.71 -8.62 0.81
N GLY A 146 10.94 -7.53 0.07
CA GLY A 146 11.24 -6.25 0.67
C GLY A 146 11.16 -5.08 -0.30
N LEU A 147 11.45 -3.89 0.22
CA LEU A 147 11.46 -2.66 -0.55
C LEU A 147 12.71 -2.58 -1.43
N LEU A 148 12.62 -1.81 -2.51
CA LEU A 148 13.79 -1.62 -3.37
C LEU A 148 14.89 -0.77 -2.72
N ASP A 149 14.53 0.20 -1.86
CA ASP A 149 15.47 1.06 -1.12
C ASP A 149 16.65 1.61 -1.95
N GLU A 150 16.32 2.13 -3.13
CA GLU A 150 17.23 2.71 -4.14
C GLU A 150 17.98 1.71 -5.04
N ASP A 151 17.91 0.40 -4.74
CA ASP A 151 18.43 -0.66 -5.59
C ASP A 151 17.49 -0.96 -6.78
N ASP A 152 18.01 -1.67 -7.78
CA ASP A 152 17.17 -2.33 -8.77
C ASP A 152 16.48 -3.56 -8.18
N SER A 153 15.41 -4.03 -8.83
CA SER A 153 14.57 -5.11 -8.32
C SER A 153 15.29 -6.42 -8.09
N GLU A 154 16.30 -6.74 -8.90
CA GLU A 154 17.06 -7.98 -8.73
C GLU A 154 18.07 -7.86 -7.58
N THR A 155 18.79 -6.74 -7.51
CA THR A 155 19.72 -6.48 -6.40
C THR A 155 19.00 -6.48 -5.06
N ALA A 156 17.86 -5.77 -4.97
CA ALA A 156 17.06 -5.72 -3.75
C ALA A 156 16.60 -7.12 -3.31
N ILE A 157 16.01 -7.92 -4.21
CA ILE A 157 15.46 -9.21 -3.79
C ILE A 157 16.52 -10.23 -3.37
N ARG A 158 17.73 -10.14 -3.93
CA ARG A 158 18.86 -10.98 -3.50
C ARG A 158 19.26 -10.65 -2.06
N ARG A 159 19.36 -9.35 -1.74
CA ARG A 159 19.65 -8.85 -0.39
C ARG A 159 18.57 -9.32 0.60
N GLU A 160 17.31 -9.03 0.30
CA GLU A 160 16.16 -9.36 1.15
C GLU A 160 16.06 -10.87 1.39
N ALA A 161 16.21 -11.69 0.35
CA ALA A 161 16.15 -13.14 0.49
C ALA A 161 17.28 -13.68 1.39
N GLU A 162 18.50 -13.16 1.27
CA GLU A 162 19.62 -13.55 2.14
C GLU A 162 19.38 -13.08 3.59
N GLU A 163 18.85 -11.87 3.78
CA GLU A 163 18.51 -11.31 5.10
C GLU A 163 17.40 -12.11 5.79
N GLU A 164 16.30 -12.40 5.10
CA GLU A 164 15.12 -13.06 5.67
C GLU A 164 15.23 -14.60 5.76
N THR A 165 16.05 -15.24 4.91
CA THR A 165 16.16 -16.70 4.87
C THR A 165 17.54 -17.25 5.23
N GLY A 166 18.56 -16.40 5.28
CA GLY A 166 19.95 -16.83 5.40
C GLY A 166 20.49 -17.59 4.18
N HIS A 167 19.71 -17.69 3.09
CA HIS A 167 20.09 -18.41 1.89
C HIS A 167 20.69 -17.47 0.84
N PRO A 168 21.94 -17.69 0.39
CA PRO A 168 22.51 -16.91 -0.70
C PRO A 168 21.86 -17.32 -2.03
N VAL A 169 21.19 -16.37 -2.68
CA VAL A 169 20.44 -16.63 -3.91
C VAL A 169 21.37 -16.67 -5.13
N GLY A 170 21.29 -17.76 -5.91
CA GLY A 170 22.01 -17.95 -7.18
C GLY A 170 21.36 -17.23 -8.36
N GLU A 171 21.33 -17.84 -9.55
CA GLU A 171 20.61 -17.27 -10.70
C GLU A 171 19.13 -17.10 -10.39
N VAL A 172 18.56 -15.94 -10.71
CA VAL A 172 17.14 -15.63 -10.50
C VAL A 172 16.40 -15.54 -11.83
N GLU A 173 15.15 -15.99 -11.84
CA GLU A 173 14.20 -15.80 -12.94
C GLU A 173 13.26 -14.66 -12.58
N HIS A 174 13.16 -13.63 -13.43
CA HIS A 174 12.07 -12.67 -13.35
C HIS A 174 10.78 -13.30 -13.87
N VAL A 175 9.72 -13.26 -13.06
CA VAL A 175 8.45 -13.94 -13.34
C VAL A 175 7.43 -12.97 -13.93
N PHE A 176 7.13 -11.89 -13.22
CA PHE A 176 6.23 -10.81 -13.67
C PHE A 176 6.30 -9.58 -12.74
N ASP A 177 5.64 -8.50 -13.13
CA ASP A 177 5.43 -7.31 -12.32
C ASP A 177 3.94 -7.10 -12.04
N VAL A 178 3.57 -6.79 -10.80
CA VAL A 178 2.17 -6.60 -10.40
C VAL A 178 1.98 -5.32 -9.60
N TYR A 179 0.95 -4.55 -9.97
CA TYR A 179 0.40 -3.54 -9.06
C TYR A 179 -0.57 -4.22 -8.10
N MET A 180 -0.23 -4.25 -6.81
CA MET A 180 -0.99 -5.04 -5.83
C MET A 180 -2.36 -4.44 -5.52
N SER A 181 -2.51 -3.11 -5.58
CA SER A 181 -3.78 -2.40 -5.39
C SER A 181 -3.82 -1.08 -6.18
N PRO A 182 -3.89 -1.13 -7.53
CA PRO A 182 -3.66 0.02 -8.40
C PRO A 182 -4.69 1.17 -8.28
N GLY A 183 -5.79 0.94 -7.56
CA GLY A 183 -6.82 1.96 -7.35
C GLY A 183 -6.41 3.07 -6.37
N SER A 184 -5.51 2.75 -5.43
CA SER A 184 -5.13 3.67 -4.34
C SER A 184 -3.70 3.50 -3.84
N VAL A 185 -2.97 2.48 -4.28
CA VAL A 185 -1.57 2.23 -3.88
C VAL A 185 -0.70 2.26 -5.13
N THR A 186 0.41 2.99 -5.08
CA THR A 186 1.32 3.14 -6.23
C THR A 186 2.31 1.99 -6.38
N GLU A 187 2.45 1.15 -5.35
CA GLU A 187 3.37 0.01 -5.26
C GLU A 187 3.22 -0.93 -6.45
N LYS A 188 4.34 -1.11 -7.14
CA LYS A 188 4.61 -2.26 -8.00
C LYS A 188 5.51 -3.23 -7.26
N LEU A 189 5.14 -4.50 -7.28
CA LEU A 189 5.98 -5.58 -6.78
C LEU A 189 6.56 -6.37 -7.96
N HIS A 190 7.87 -6.59 -7.91
CA HIS A 190 8.64 -7.36 -8.89
C HIS A 190 8.80 -8.80 -8.40
N PHE A 191 8.38 -9.78 -9.20
CA PHE A 191 8.34 -11.18 -8.80
C PHE A 191 9.49 -11.96 -9.40
N PHE A 192 10.15 -12.73 -8.55
CA PHE A 192 11.27 -13.59 -8.92
C PHE A 192 11.05 -15.03 -8.47
N ALA A 193 11.81 -15.94 -9.06
CA ALA A 193 11.96 -17.30 -8.58
C ALA A 193 13.42 -17.73 -8.69
N ALA A 194 13.91 -18.55 -7.76
CA ALA A 194 15.26 -19.11 -7.85
C ALA A 194 15.34 -20.51 -7.26
N PRO A 195 16.22 -21.37 -7.80
CA PRO A 195 16.49 -22.65 -7.20
C PRO A 195 17.24 -22.46 -5.88
N TYR A 196 16.89 -23.27 -4.88
CA TYR A 196 17.72 -23.54 -3.72
C TYR A 196 17.97 -25.05 -3.60
N VAL A 197 18.83 -25.46 -2.68
CA VAL A 197 19.08 -26.87 -2.39
C VAL A 197 18.50 -27.21 -1.02
N ARG A 198 17.62 -28.21 -0.97
CA ARG A 198 17.02 -28.68 0.27
C ARG A 198 18.06 -28.95 1.35
N GLY A 199 17.76 -28.47 2.56
CA GLY A 199 18.61 -28.65 3.74
C GLY A 199 19.83 -27.72 3.83
N THR A 200 20.00 -26.75 2.92
CA THR A 200 20.99 -25.68 3.09
C THR A 200 20.57 -24.66 4.14
N VAL A 201 19.27 -24.57 4.43
CA VAL A 201 18.71 -23.80 5.53
C VAL A 201 18.05 -24.79 6.48
N LEU A 202 18.32 -24.68 7.79
CA LEU A 202 17.70 -25.54 8.79
C LEU A 202 16.28 -25.05 9.04
N ASP A 203 15.31 -25.97 9.02
CA ASP A 203 13.93 -25.69 9.37
C ASP A 203 13.84 -25.12 10.80
N GLY A 204 13.06 -24.05 10.97
CA GLY A 204 12.97 -23.32 12.23
C GLY A 204 14.21 -22.46 12.56
N SER A 205 15.17 -22.34 11.64
CA SER A 205 16.24 -21.35 11.77
C SER A 205 15.66 -19.93 11.79
N ARG A 206 16.33 -19.02 12.50
CA ARG A 206 15.91 -17.63 12.61
C ARG A 206 16.90 -16.75 11.87
N ALA A 207 16.37 -15.90 11.00
CA ALA A 207 17.10 -14.91 10.23
C ALA A 207 16.39 -13.54 10.36
N GLY A 208 16.86 -12.53 9.64
CA GLY A 208 16.41 -11.15 9.75
C GLY A 208 17.36 -10.25 10.54
N LEU A 209 17.13 -8.94 10.44
CA LEU A 209 17.95 -7.92 11.09
C LEU A 209 17.44 -7.63 12.51
N ALA A 210 18.18 -8.08 13.52
CA ALA A 210 17.84 -7.84 14.92
C ALA A 210 17.74 -6.34 15.27
N ASP A 211 18.54 -5.50 14.61
CA ASP A 211 18.52 -4.03 14.77
C ASP A 211 17.24 -3.38 14.19
N GLU A 212 16.54 -4.09 13.30
CA GLU A 212 15.24 -3.69 12.74
C GLU A 212 14.06 -4.34 13.48
N GLY A 213 14.35 -5.13 14.52
CA GLY A 213 13.35 -5.85 15.30
C GLY A 213 12.79 -7.08 14.59
N GLU A 214 13.47 -7.55 13.55
CA GLU A 214 13.07 -8.72 12.78
C GLU A 214 13.64 -10.00 13.41
N ASP A 215 12.80 -11.03 13.47
CA ASP A 215 13.14 -12.33 14.04
C ASP A 215 12.31 -13.40 13.32
N ILE A 216 12.73 -13.72 12.09
CA ILE A 216 11.95 -14.41 11.08
C ILE A 216 12.33 -15.90 11.07
N GLU A 217 11.34 -16.77 11.27
CA GLU A 217 11.51 -18.22 11.21
C GLU A 217 11.49 -18.72 9.77
N VAL A 218 12.51 -19.44 9.30
CA VAL A 218 12.47 -20.01 7.94
C VAL A 218 11.71 -21.33 7.93
N LEU A 219 10.75 -21.45 7.02
CA LEU A 219 9.89 -22.62 6.84
C LEU A 219 10.27 -23.35 5.54
N GLU A 220 10.77 -24.58 5.65
CA GLU A 220 10.95 -25.47 4.49
C GLU A 220 9.73 -26.38 4.34
N LEU A 221 8.88 -26.12 3.34
CA LEU A 221 7.64 -26.86 3.14
C LEU A 221 7.66 -27.71 1.86
N PRO A 222 7.07 -28.92 1.88
CA PRO A 222 6.66 -29.59 0.65
C PRO A 222 5.77 -28.66 -0.17
N PHE A 223 5.99 -28.62 -1.48
CA PHE A 223 5.29 -27.70 -2.38
C PHE A 223 3.77 -27.95 -2.39
N ASP A 224 3.36 -29.22 -2.38
CA ASP A 224 1.94 -29.58 -2.35
C ASP A 224 1.29 -29.18 -1.01
N ASP A 225 2.00 -29.29 0.11
CA ASP A 225 1.53 -28.82 1.41
C ASP A 225 1.39 -27.28 1.43
N ALA A 226 2.31 -26.55 0.79
CA ALA A 226 2.20 -25.09 0.65
C ALA A 226 0.98 -24.68 -0.18
N LEU A 227 0.64 -25.44 -1.24
CA LEU A 227 -0.59 -25.21 -2.01
C LEU A 227 -1.86 -25.48 -1.18
N ASP A 228 -1.88 -26.56 -0.40
CA ASP A 228 -3.01 -26.92 0.46
C ASP A 228 -3.26 -25.91 1.60
N ARG A 229 -2.22 -25.13 1.95
CA ARG A 229 -2.27 -24.06 2.97
C ARG A 229 -2.76 -22.71 2.44
N ILE A 230 -2.95 -22.57 1.12
CA ILE A 230 -3.65 -21.41 0.56
C ILE A 230 -5.05 -21.35 1.17
N SER A 231 -5.48 -20.17 1.62
CA SER A 231 -6.74 -19.88 2.33
C SER A 231 -6.79 -20.20 3.83
N SER A 232 -5.79 -20.87 4.39
CA SER A 232 -5.65 -21.02 5.84
C SER A 232 -4.66 -19.99 6.39
N ASP A 233 -3.36 -20.27 6.29
CA ASP A 233 -2.28 -19.41 6.81
C ASP A 233 -1.40 -18.81 5.70
N ILE A 234 -1.52 -19.29 4.46
CA ILE A 234 -1.07 -18.57 3.27
C ILE A 234 -2.26 -17.77 2.73
N VAL A 235 -2.34 -16.51 3.19
CA VAL A 235 -3.36 -15.52 2.81
C VAL A 235 -2.75 -14.24 2.25
N ASP A 236 -1.49 -14.32 1.85
CA ASP A 236 -0.73 -13.24 1.25
C ASP A 236 -0.72 -13.35 -0.28
N ALA A 237 -1.05 -12.23 -0.96
CA ALA A 237 -1.30 -12.23 -2.39
C ALA A 237 -0.05 -12.58 -3.22
N LYS A 238 1.12 -12.04 -2.87
CA LYS A 238 2.36 -12.31 -3.63
C LYS A 238 2.77 -13.79 -3.54
N THR A 239 2.61 -14.36 -2.35
CA THR A 239 2.88 -15.78 -2.08
C THR A 239 1.95 -16.69 -2.86
N ILE A 240 0.64 -16.41 -2.81
CA ILE A 240 -0.36 -17.16 -3.57
C ILE A 240 -0.06 -17.10 -5.07
N MET A 241 0.29 -15.93 -5.60
CA MET A 241 0.61 -15.75 -7.02
C MET A 241 1.83 -16.57 -7.44
N LEU A 242 2.90 -16.58 -6.64
CA LEU A 242 4.11 -17.36 -6.93
C LEU A 242 3.89 -18.86 -6.84
N LEU A 243 3.18 -19.35 -5.82
CA LEU A 243 2.85 -20.76 -5.70
C LEU A 243 1.96 -21.22 -6.88
N GLN A 244 0.97 -20.41 -7.26
CA GLN A 244 0.12 -20.71 -8.41
C GLN A 244 0.88 -20.65 -9.74
N TRP A 245 1.77 -19.67 -9.93
CA TRP A 245 2.66 -19.64 -11.07
C TRP A 245 3.53 -20.91 -11.13
N ALA A 246 4.12 -21.30 -9.99
CA ALA A 246 4.98 -22.46 -9.91
C ALA A 246 4.22 -23.75 -10.28
N ALA A 247 2.97 -23.89 -9.83
CA ALA A 247 2.11 -25.04 -10.15
C ALA A 247 1.67 -25.08 -11.63
N LEU A 248 1.53 -23.92 -12.28
CA LEU A 248 1.02 -23.83 -13.65
C LEU A 248 2.11 -23.86 -14.72
N ARG A 249 3.27 -23.29 -14.41
CA ARG A 249 4.35 -23.01 -15.38
C ARG A 249 5.75 -23.09 -14.78
N GLY A 250 5.85 -23.37 -13.49
CA GLY A 250 7.10 -23.29 -12.78
C GLY A 250 8.05 -24.45 -13.08
N PRO A 251 9.23 -24.38 -12.48
CA PRO A 251 10.24 -25.43 -12.57
C PRO A 251 9.71 -26.72 -11.93
N GLY A 252 9.25 -27.65 -12.77
CA GLY A 252 8.66 -28.94 -12.38
C GLY A 252 7.17 -29.12 -12.70
N ALA A 253 6.51 -28.11 -13.28
CA ALA A 253 5.16 -28.20 -13.84
C ALA A 253 5.11 -28.93 -15.21
#